data_AF-A0A7V7DZT6-F1
#
_entry.id   AF-A0A7V7DZT6-F1
#
_cell.length_a   1.000
_cell.length_b   1.000
_cell.length_c   1.000
_cell.angle_alpha   90.00
_cell.angle_beta   90.00
_cell.angle_gamma   90.00
#
_symmetry.space_group_name_H-M   'P 1'
#
loop_
_entity.id
_entity.type
_entity.pdbx_description
1 polymer ?
#
loop_
_entity_poly.entity_id
_entity_poly.type
_entity_poly.pdbx_seq_one_letter_code
_entity_poly.pdbx_strand_id
1 'polypeptide(L)' 'MDNTIKLRILFVDDEPNILQGYKRMLRTMRHEWEMHFAENGQEALEKLLSVMHS' A
#
# COMPACT_ATOMS: atom_id res chain seq x y z
N MET A 1 3.45 -7.90 22.88
CA MET A 1 2.57 -6.73 22.67
C MET A 1 3.35 -5.78 21.79
N ASP A 2 3.11 -5.81 20.48
CA ASP A 2 3.74 -4.85 19.57
C ASP A 2 2.64 -3.92 19.08
N ASN A 3 2.53 -2.77 19.76
CA ASN A 3 1.55 -1.72 19.45
C ASN A 3 2.25 -0.59 18.68
N THR A 4 3.05 -0.96 17.68
CA THR A 4 3.78 0.01 16.87
C THR A 4 2.91 0.42 15.69
N ILE A 5 2.49 1.69 15.66
CA ILE A 5 1.76 2.25 14.52
C ILE A 5 2.67 2.16 13.29
N LYS A 6 2.25 1.36 12.30
CA LYS A 6 2.94 1.26 11.02
C LYS A 6 2.58 2.45 10.14
N LEU A 7 3.55 2.91 9.36
CA LEU A 7 3.27 3.91 8.33
C LEU A 7 2.43 3.26 7.21
N ARG A 8 1.24 3.79 6.96
CA ARG A 8 0.36 3.31 5.90
C ARG A 8 0.64 4.07 4.61
N ILE A 9 0.94 3.35 3.54
CA ILE A 9 1.33 3.92 2.24
C ILE A 9 0.48 3.28 1.14
N LEU A 10 -0.11 4.09 0.27
CA LEU A 10 -0.81 3.66 -0.94
C LEU A 10 0.00 4.12 -2.16
N PHE A 11 0.51 3.16 -2.93
CA PHE A 11 1.15 3.40 -4.22
C PHE A 11 0.10 3.35 -5.33
N VAL A 12 0.07 4.38 -6.18
CA VAL A 12 -0.88 4.49 -7.29
C VAL A 12 -0.11 4.81 -8.56
N ASP A 13 -0.19 3.92 -9.54
CA ASP A 13 0.52 4.02 -10.82
C ASP A 13 -0.22 3.13 -11.84
N ASP A 14 -0.35 3.57 -13.09
CA ASP A 14 -1.05 2.81 -14.14
C ASP A 14 -0.17 1.75 -14.82
N GLU A 15 1.09 1.61 -14.40
CA GLU A 15 2.01 0.56 -14.85
C GLU A 15 2.13 -0.60 -13.84
N PRO A 16 1.50 -1.77 -14.08
CA PRO A 16 1.53 -2.89 -13.14
C PRO A 16 2.96 -3.42 -12.87
N ASN A 17 3.85 -3.33 -13.87
CA ASN A 17 5.23 -3.77 -13.74
C ASN A 17 6.02 -2.91 -12.75
N ILE A 18 5.73 -1.61 -12.67
CA ILE A 18 6.33 -0.68 -11.71
C ILE A 18 5.84 -1.00 -10.30
N LEU A 19 4.53 -1.17 -10.11
CA LEU A 19 3.96 -1.57 -8.82
C LEU A 19 4.54 -2.90 -8.31
N GLN A 20 4.69 -3.90 -9.20
CA GLN A 20 5.32 -5.17 -8.86
C GLN A 20 6.81 -5.00 -8.51
N GLY A 21 7.51 -4.09 -9.18
CA GLY A 21 8.86 -3.66 -8.85
C GLY A 21 8.96 -3.13 -7.42
N TYR A 22 8.11 -2.17 -7.08
CA TYR A 22 8.04 -1.59 -5.73
C TYR A 22 7.72 -2.62 -4.67
N LYS A 23 6.75 -3.52 -4.92
CA LYS A 23 6.40 -4.59 -3.98
C LYS A 23 7.57 -5.52 -3.67
N ARG A 24 8.41 -5.84 -4.67
CA ARG A 24 9.63 -6.65 -4.46
C ARG A 24 10.69 -5.87 -3.69
N MET A 25 10.98 -4.64 -4.12
CA MET A 25 12.04 -3.80 -3.55
C MET A 25 11.76 -3.41 -2.09
N LEU A 26 10.51 -3.10 -1.77
CA LEU A 26 10.10 -2.60 -0.44
C LEU A 26 9.65 -3.71 0.51
N ARG A 27 9.72 -4.99 0.12
CA ARG A 27 9.28 -6.13 0.95
C ARG A 27 9.96 -6.20 2.33
N THR A 28 11.18 -5.68 2.43
CA THR A 28 11.93 -5.60 3.70
C THR A 28 11.26 -4.67 4.70
N MET A 29 10.58 -3.61 4.24
CA MET A 29 9.93 -2.58 5.06
C MET A 29 8.59 -3.02 5.67
N ARG A 30 8.09 -4.22 5.37
CA ARG A 30 6.75 -4.70 5.84
C ARG A 30 6.55 -4.73 7.37
N HIS A 31 7.65 -4.69 8.13
CA HIS A 31 7.58 -4.62 9.59
C HIS A 31 7.26 -3.20 10.07
N GLU A 32 7.65 -2.19 9.30
CA GLU A 32 7.48 -0.77 9.62
C GLU A 32 6.32 -0.16 8.84
N TRP A 33 6.07 -0.64 7.62
CA TRP A 33 5.10 -0.11 6.69
C TRP A 33 3.98 -1.11 6.39
N GLU A 34 2.77 -0.58 6.31
CA GLU A 34 1.62 -1.26 5.73
C GLU A 34 1.40 -0.68 4.32
N MET A 35 1.68 -1.48 3.31
CA MET A 35 1.72 -1.04 1.92
C MET A 35 0.50 -1.55 1.15
N HIS A 36 -0.15 -0.64 0.44
CA HIS A 36 -1.26 -0.87 -0.48
C HIS A 36 -0.87 -0.41 -1.89
N PHE A 37 -1.44 -1.04 -2.90
CA PHE A 37 -1.14 -0.76 -4.31
C PHE A 37 -2.45 -0.66 -5.10
N ALA A 38 -2.54 0.29 -6.02
CA ALA A 38 -3.68 0.49 -6.92
C ALA A 38 -3.18 0.86 -8.33
N GLU A 39 -3.84 0.33 -9.35
CA GLU A 39 -3.48 0.54 -10.77
C GLU A 39 -4.13 1.80 -11.36
N ASN A 40 -5.01 2.47 -10.62
CA ASN A 40 -5.68 3.70 -11.04
C ASN A 40 -6.31 4.44 -9.86
N GLY A 41 -6.85 5.63 -10.13
CA GLY A 41 -7.49 6.48 -9.12
C GLY A 41 -8.76 5.89 -8.50
N GLN A 42 -9.57 5.14 -9.26
CA GLN A 42 -10.79 4.53 -8.73
C GLN A 42 -10.42 3.45 -7.70
N GLU A 43 -9.51 2.54 -8.05
CA GLU A 43 -9.04 1.51 -7.14
C GLU A 43 -8.36 2.12 -5.90
N ALA A 44 -7.63 3.23 -6.07
CA ALA A 44 -7.02 3.95 -4.97
C ALA A 44 -8.07 4.49 -3.99
N LEU A 45 -9.14 5.10 -4.50
CA LEU A 45 -10.26 5.59 -3.67
C LEU A 45 -10.98 4.45 -2.96
N GLU A 46 -11.26 3.34 -3.65
CA GLU A 46 -11.87 2.15 -3.04
C GLU A 46 -11.04 1.63 -1.86
N LYS A 47 -9.71 1.61 -2.00
CA LYS A 47 -8.80 1.22 -0.91
C LYS A 47 -8.86 2.19 0.24
N LEU A 48 -8.78 3.51 -0.01
CA LEU A 48 -8.91 4.55 1.02
C LEU A 48 -10.22 4.45 1.79
N LEU A 49 -11.34 4.20 1.10
CA LEU A 49 -12.66 4.03 1.72
C LEU A 49 -12.75 2.75 2.57
N SER A 50 -12.15 1.65 2.11
CA SER A 50 -12.13 0.39 2.86
C SER A 50 -11.33 0.47 4.17
N VAL A 51 -10.20 1.20 4.18
CA VAL A 51 -9.37 1.35 5.38
C VAL A 51 -9.93 2.34 6.42
N MET A 52 -10.98 3.10 6.09
CA MET A 52 -11.66 3.99 7.04
C MET A 52 -12.71 3.31 7.92
N HIS A 53 -13.07 2.05 7.63
CA HIS A 53 -14.14 1.33 8.34
C HIS A 53 -13.63 0.22 9.30
N SER A 54 -12.36 0.27 9.71
CA SER A 54 -11.74 -0.73 10.62
C SER A 54 -11.28 -0.12 11.93
#